data_AF-A0A365KX15-F1
#
_entry.id   AF-A0A365KX15-F1
#
_cell.length_a   1.000
_cell.length_b   1.000
_cell.length_c   1.000
_cell.angle_alpha   90.00
_cell.angle_beta   90.00
_cell.angle_gamma   90.00
#
_symmetry.space_group_name_H-M   'P 1'
#
loop_
_entity.id
_entity.type
_entity.pdbx_description
1 polymer ?
#
loop_
_entity_poly.entity_id
_entity_poly.type
_entity_poly.pdbx_seq_one_letter_code
_entity_poly.pdbx_strand_id
1 'polypeptide(L)'
;MKVFKTYFLINISMILLHIILYAVTVMGLGSGNEDAPRSEIVNILVFMAALGASPNLLLFFISLLRRKQVKENALWAAVFTVLVLLGYLIVFWPFATEYPA
;
A
#
# COMPACT_ATOMS: atom_id res chain seq x y z
N MET A 1 17.15 -6.94 -20.40
CA MET A 1 16.01 -7.62 -19.73
C MET A 1 16.12 -7.72 -18.21
N LYS A 2 17.30 -7.93 -17.58
CA LYS A 2 17.44 -7.99 -16.11
C LYS A 2 16.84 -6.76 -15.40
N VAL A 3 17.18 -5.56 -15.87
CA VAL A 3 16.70 -4.28 -15.33
C VAL A 3 15.17 -4.20 -15.29
N PHE A 4 14.50 -4.57 -16.39
CA PHE A 4 13.03 -4.61 -16.46
C PHE A 4 12.44 -5.56 -15.41
N LYS A 5 12.99 -6.78 -15.29
CA LYS A 5 12.53 -7.77 -14.30
C LYS A 5 12.70 -7.29 -12.85
N THR A 6 13.82 -6.62 -12.53
CA THR A 6 14.05 -6.10 -11.18
C THR A 6 13.03 -5.03 -10.80
N TYR A 7 12.78 -4.04 -11.68
CA TYR A 7 11.80 -3.00 -11.41
C TYR A 7 10.35 -3.52 -11.42
N PHE A 8 10.09 -4.53 -12.23
CA PHE A 8 8.82 -5.24 -12.25
C PHE A 8 8.54 -5.93 -10.90
N LEU A 9 9.54 -6.60 -10.33
CA LEU A 9 9.45 -7.22 -9.01
C LEU A 9 9.24 -6.16 -7.90
N ILE A 10 9.96 -5.04 -7.95
CA ILE A 10 9.79 -3.95 -6.97
C ILE A 10 8.35 -3.43 -6.98
N ASN A 11 7.77 -3.21 -8.15
CA ASN A 11 6.42 -2.66 -8.27
C ASN A 11 5.36 -3.66 -7.76
N ILE A 12 5.51 -4.95 -8.08
CA ILE A 12 4.66 -6.01 -7.51
C ILE A 12 4.77 -6.06 -5.99
N SER A 13 6.00 -5.99 -5.44
CA SER A 13 6.20 -5.98 -3.99
C SER A 13 5.51 -4.79 -3.33
N MET A 14 5.49 -3.61 -3.96
CA MET A 14 4.78 -2.44 -3.45
C MET A 14 3.25 -2.59 -3.49
N ILE A 15 2.71 -3.19 -4.56
CA ILE A 15 1.27 -3.51 -4.62
C ILE A 15 0.90 -4.51 -3.51
N LEU A 16 1.69 -5.58 -3.35
CA LEU A 16 1.48 -6.57 -2.29
C LEU A 16 1.61 -5.95 -0.89
N LEU A 17 2.54 -5.01 -0.70
CA LEU A 17 2.69 -4.28 0.55
C LEU A 17 1.39 -3.55 0.93
N HIS A 18 0.70 -2.91 -0.02
CA HIS A 18 -0.60 -2.28 0.27
C HIS A 18 -1.67 -3.29 0.71
N ILE A 19 -1.71 -4.48 0.10
CA ILE A 19 -2.64 -5.55 0.48
C ILE A 19 -2.31 -6.08 1.88
N ILE A 20 -1.02 -6.25 2.19
CA ILE A 20 -0.57 -6.72 3.50
C ILE A 20 -0.86 -5.67 4.58
N LEU A 21 -0.55 -4.39 4.31
CA LEU A 21 -0.87 -3.29 5.22
C LEU A 21 -2.37 -3.27 5.50
N TYR A 22 -3.20 -3.35 4.46
CA TYR A 22 -4.64 -3.49 4.64
C TYR A 22 -5.02 -4.67 5.53
N ALA A 23 -4.50 -5.87 5.25
CA ALA A 23 -4.82 -7.08 6.02
C ALA A 23 -4.38 -6.99 7.48
N VAL A 24 -3.16 -6.52 7.76
CA VAL A 24 -2.65 -6.32 9.12
C VAL A 24 -3.52 -5.32 9.88
N THR A 25 -3.88 -4.24 9.20
CA THR A 25 -4.60 -3.11 9.79
C THR A 25 -6.08 -3.44 10.04
N VAL A 26 -6.73 -4.16 9.11
CA VAL A 26 -8.10 -4.64 9.28
C VAL A 26 -8.14 -5.80 10.26
N MET A 27 -7.31 -6.83 10.13
CA MET A 27 -7.38 -7.99 11.03
C MET A 27 -6.91 -7.67 12.46
N GLY A 28 -6.51 -6.43 12.76
CA GLY A 28 -6.00 -6.03 14.06
C GLY A 28 -4.72 -6.77 14.44
N LEU A 29 -3.98 -7.31 13.46
CA LEU A 29 -2.77 -8.07 13.73
C LEU A 29 -1.71 -7.12 14.31
N GLY A 30 -1.53 -7.19 15.64
CA GLY A 30 -0.64 -6.32 16.41
C GLY A 30 -1.34 -5.28 17.30
N SER A 31 -2.68 -5.21 17.31
CA SER A 31 -3.42 -4.28 18.21
C SER A 31 -3.47 -4.75 19.66
N GLY A 32 -3.19 -6.02 19.95
CA GLY A 32 -3.32 -6.61 21.29
C GLY A 32 -4.76 -6.70 21.81
N ASN A 33 -5.75 -6.27 21.01
CA ASN A 33 -7.15 -6.20 21.38
C ASN A 33 -7.96 -7.30 20.64
N GLU A 34 -8.82 -8.03 21.35
CA GLU A 34 -9.70 -9.07 20.79
C GLU A 34 -10.89 -8.48 20.02
N ASP A 35 -11.14 -7.18 20.15
CA ASP A 35 -12.19 -6.48 19.43
C ASP A 35 -11.92 -6.47 17.92
N ALA A 36 -12.92 -6.89 17.14
CA ALA A 36 -12.89 -6.75 15.69
C ALA A 36 -12.71 -5.26 15.31
N PRO A 37 -11.94 -4.95 14.25
CA PRO A 37 -11.82 -3.58 13.74
C PRO A 37 -13.22 -2.95 13.58
N ARG A 38 -13.40 -1.70 14.00
CA ARG A 38 -14.65 -0.98 13.72
C ARG A 38 -14.91 -1.00 12.21
N SER A 39 -16.09 -1.45 11.80
CA SER A 39 -16.46 -1.61 10.38
C SER A 39 -16.31 -0.31 9.57
N GLU A 40 -16.43 0.84 10.22
CA GLU A 40 -16.21 2.18 9.65
C GLU A 40 -14.75 2.40 9.21
N ILE A 41 -13.78 1.88 9.97
CA ILE A 41 -12.34 1.98 9.68
C ILE A 41 -11.98 1.06 8.50
N VAL A 42 -12.64 -0.09 8.40
CA VAL A 42 -12.40 -1.06 7.30
C VAL A 42 -12.64 -0.41 5.94
N ASN A 43 -13.73 0.35 5.76
CA ASN A 43 -14.01 1.02 4.50
C ASN A 43 -12.95 2.08 4.13
N ILE A 44 -12.47 2.83 5.13
CA ILE A 44 -11.41 3.84 4.93
C ILE A 44 -10.10 3.15 4.55
N LEU A 45 -9.80 2.00 5.15
CA LEU A 45 -8.62 1.20 4.83
C LEU A 45 -8.70 0.57 3.44
N VAL A 46 -9.85 0.02 3.04
CA VAL A 46 -10.06 -0.48 1.67
C VAL A 46 -9.83 0.66 0.68
N PHE A 47 -10.39 1.84 0.95
CA PHE A 47 -10.25 3.01 0.10
C PHE A 47 -8.79 3.47 -0.02
N MET A 48 -8.06 3.55 1.10
CA MET A 48 -6.62 3.88 1.12
C MET A 48 -5.77 2.82 0.41
N ALA A 49 -6.07 1.53 0.60
CA ALA A 49 -5.39 0.42 -0.10
C ALA A 49 -5.60 0.51 -1.61
N ALA A 50 -6.83 0.73 -2.05
CA ALA A 50 -7.19 0.88 -3.45
C ALA A 50 -6.52 2.12 -4.05
N LEU A 51 -6.57 3.26 -3.35
CA LEU A 51 -5.89 4.48 -3.77
C LEU A 51 -4.38 4.31 -3.89
N GLY A 52 -3.73 3.58 -2.97
CA GLY A 52 -2.28 3.37 -3.05
C GLY A 52 -1.85 2.35 -4.10
N ALA A 53 -2.63 1.28 -4.25
CA ALA A 53 -2.35 0.26 -5.26
C ALA A 53 -2.61 0.77 -6.69
N SER A 54 -3.55 1.70 -6.89
CA SER A 54 -3.98 2.11 -8.24
C SER A 54 -2.89 2.81 -9.07
N PRO A 55 -2.15 3.82 -8.57
CA PRO A 55 -1.04 4.43 -9.30
C PRO A 55 0.09 3.43 -9.59
N ASN A 56 0.41 2.56 -8.62
CA ASN A 56 1.42 1.52 -8.78
C ASN A 56 1.02 0.53 -9.87
N LEU A 57 -0.24 0.10 -9.87
CA LEU A 57 -0.81 -0.79 -10.87
C LEU A 57 -0.87 -0.13 -12.27
N LEU A 58 -1.19 1.17 -12.35
CA LEU A 58 -1.20 1.92 -13.60
C LEU A 58 0.22 2.02 -14.20
N LEU A 59 1.19 2.39 -13.38
CA LEU A 59 2.62 2.47 -13.77
C LEU A 59 3.16 1.10 -14.15
N PHE A 60 2.72 0.04 -13.48
CA PHE A 60 3.00 -1.35 -13.81
C PHE A 60 2.49 -1.70 -15.21
N PHE A 61 1.22 -1.43 -15.53
CA PHE A 61 0.65 -1.71 -16.86
C PHE A 61 1.32 -0.89 -17.97
N ILE A 62 1.59 0.40 -17.73
CA ILE A 62 2.31 1.26 -18.69
C ILE A 62 3.70 0.69 -18.97
N SER A 63 4.42 0.28 -17.92
CA SER A 63 5.75 -0.31 -18.04
C SER A 63 5.72 -1.64 -18.79
N LEU A 64 4.71 -2.48 -18.54
CA LEU A 64 4.52 -3.78 -19.21
C LEU A 64 4.28 -3.59 -20.72
N LEU A 65 3.40 -2.66 -21.09
CA LEU A 65 3.00 -2.42 -22.47
C LEU A 65 4.08 -1.70 -23.29
N ARG A 66 4.67 -0.64 -22.73
CA ARG A 66 5.58 0.23 -23.49
C ARG A 66 7.05 -0.15 -23.35
N ARG A 67 7.43 -0.93 -22.33
CA ARG A 67 8.82 -1.31 -21.99
C ARG A 67 9.84 -0.15 -22.00
N LYS A 68 9.36 1.09 -21.84
CA LYS A 68 10.13 2.34 -21.79
C LYS A 68 9.89 3.00 -20.44
N GLN A 69 10.83 3.86 -20.00
CA GLN A 69 10.72 4.64 -18.75
C GLN A 69 10.51 3.82 -17.46
N VAL A 70 10.94 2.55 -17.47
CA VAL A 70 10.75 1.62 -16.34
C VAL A 70 11.36 2.14 -15.03
N LYS A 71 12.51 2.84 -15.11
CA LYS A 71 13.16 3.45 -13.95
C LYS A 71 12.34 4.58 -13.34
N GLU A 72 11.80 5.44 -14.18
CA GLU A 72 10.99 6.60 -13.78
C GLU A 72 9.65 6.11 -13.20
N ASN A 73 9.01 5.14 -13.84
CA ASN A 73 7.78 4.53 -13.34
C ASN A 73 7.99 3.82 -11.98
N ALA A 74 9.15 3.19 -11.77
CA ALA A 74 9.48 2.60 -10.48
C ALA A 74 9.74 3.65 -9.39
N LEU A 75 10.38 4.77 -9.74
CA LEU A 75 10.57 5.89 -8.81
C LEU A 75 9.23 6.49 -8.39
N TRP A 76 8.35 6.76 -9.34
CA TRP A 76 7.01 7.28 -9.04
C TRP A 76 6.19 6.29 -8.22
N ALA A 77 6.27 4.99 -8.51
CA ALA A 77 5.62 3.97 -7.69
C ALA A 77 6.12 3.99 -6.23
N ALA A 78 7.42 4.16 -6.02
CA ALA A 78 8.00 4.31 -4.69
C ALA A 78 7.49 5.57 -3.96
N VAL A 79 7.48 6.71 -4.64
CA VAL A 79 6.97 7.98 -4.08
C VAL A 79 5.49 7.84 -3.68
N PHE A 80 4.65 7.28 -4.56
CA PHE A 80 3.23 7.04 -4.26
C PHE A 80 3.04 6.09 -3.07
N THR A 81 3.83 5.02 -3.01
CA THR A 81 3.78 4.06 -1.89
C THR A 81 4.09 4.74 -0.56
N VAL A 82 5.12 5.61 -0.52
CA VAL A 82 5.48 6.37 0.68
C VAL A 82 4.37 7.35 1.09
N LEU A 83 3.79 8.08 0.13
CA LEU A 83 2.69 9.01 0.42
C LEU A 83 1.47 8.30 1.01
N VAL A 84 1.14 7.13 0.47
CA VAL A 84 0.02 6.33 0.99
C VAL A 84 0.35 5.76 2.35
N LEU A 85 1.59 5.28 2.58
CA LEU A 85 2.02 4.80 3.90
C LEU A 85 1.91 5.90 4.96
N LEU A 86 2.28 7.14 4.62
CA LEU A 86 2.07 8.30 5.49
C LEU A 86 0.58 8.56 5.75
N GLY A 87 -0.26 8.44 4.72
CA GLY A 87 -1.72 8.50 4.87
C GLY A 87 -2.26 7.44 5.82
N TYR A 88 -1.81 6.20 5.67
CA TYR A 88 -2.10 5.10 6.61
C TYR A 88 -1.70 5.50 8.02
N LEU A 89 -0.45 5.92 8.25
CA LEU A 89 0.02 6.31 9.58
C LEU A 89 -0.81 7.46 10.17
N ILE A 90 -1.10 8.52 9.41
CA ILE A 90 -1.89 9.66 9.90
C ILE A 90 -3.31 9.24 10.29
N VAL A 91 -3.96 8.40 9.46
CA VAL A 91 -5.32 7.93 9.73
C VAL A 91 -5.31 6.93 10.89
N PHE A 92 -4.31 6.06 10.99
CA PHE A 92 -4.29 4.98 11.98
C PHE A 92 -3.71 5.35 13.34
N TRP A 93 -2.76 6.29 13.37
CA TRP A 93 -2.04 6.64 14.59
C TRP A 93 -2.97 7.10 15.73
N PRO A 94 -4.00 7.93 15.49
CA PRO A 94 -4.97 8.29 16.53
C PRO A 94 -5.67 7.06 17.13
N PHE A 95 -6.11 6.13 16.27
CA PHE A 95 -6.78 4.90 16.72
C PHE A 95 -5.85 3.97 17.50
N ALA A 96 -4.58 3.89 17.13
CA ALA A 96 -3.57 3.11 17.86
C ALA A 96 -3.24 3.73 19.24
N THR A 97 -3.31 5.07 19.37
CA THR A 97 -3.02 5.76 20.63
C THR A 97 -4.21 5.85 21.59
N GLU A 98 -5.45 5.83 21.08
CA GLU A 98 -6.66 5.89 21.91
C GLU A 98 -6.96 4.57 22.64
N TYR A 99 -6.38 3.45 22.18
CA TYR A 99 -6.56 2.13 22.78
C TYR A 99 -5.22 1.39 22.88
N PRO A 100 -4.34 1.76 23.84
CA PRO A 100 -3.17 0.95 24.15
C PRO A 100 -3.64 -0.41 24.71
N ALA A 101 -3.00 -1.49 24.23
CA ALA A 101 -3.20 -2.86 24.68
C ALA A 101 -3.10 -3.03 26.20
#